data_AF-A0A2V7UKU7-F1
#
_entry.id   AF-A0A2V7UKU7-F1
#
_cell.length_a   1.000
_cell.length_b   1.000
_cell.length_c   1.000
_cell.angle_alpha   90.00
_cell.angle_beta   90.00
_cell.angle_gamma   90.00
#
_symmetry.space_group_name_H-M   'P 1'
#
loop_
_entity.id
_entity.type
_entity.pdbx_description
1 polymer ?
#
loop_
_entity_poly.entity_id
_entity_poly.type
_entity_poly.pdbx_seq_one_letter_code
_entity_poly.pdbx_strand_id
1 'polypeptide(L)'
;MNGTKDPLNPFDGGDVSLFGLFISRGKVRSSRGSAQYFADLNNITGTPEASETEVADGVRVERVLWRNDSHVEVELVAIHGGGHAMPQPYWRYPRLLGPTPREPNGPAVIWAFFERQRSN
;
A
#
# COMPACT_ATOMS: atom_id res chain seq x y z
N MET A 1 1.26 -1.71 -1.70
CA MET A 1 -0.14 -1.20 -1.70
C MET A 1 -0.83 -1.76 -0.47
N ASN A 2 -1.36 -0.90 0.41
CA ASN A 2 -1.86 -1.30 1.73
C ASN A 2 -3.12 -0.52 2.11
N GLY A 3 -4.08 -1.18 2.77
CA GLY A 3 -5.29 -0.55 3.28
C GLY A 3 -5.08 0.09 4.65
N THR A 4 -5.61 1.30 4.88
CA THR A 4 -5.43 2.00 6.17
C THR A 4 -6.30 1.47 7.30
N LYS A 5 -7.28 0.61 6.99
CA LYS A 5 -8.16 -0.07 7.94
C LYS A 5 -8.01 -1.60 7.87
N ASP A 6 -6.82 -2.08 7.52
CA ASP A 6 -6.48 -3.50 7.56
C ASP A 6 -6.61 -4.03 9.01
N PRO A 7 -7.55 -4.96 9.29
CA PRO A 7 -7.76 -5.45 10.65
C PRO A 7 -6.70 -6.46 11.11
N LEU A 8 -5.78 -6.87 10.24
CA LEU A 8 -4.77 -7.89 10.50
C LEU A 8 -3.36 -7.33 10.55
N ASN A 9 -2.99 -6.50 9.57
CA ASN A 9 -1.66 -5.94 9.42
C ASN A 9 -1.73 -4.40 9.56
N PRO A 10 -1.43 -3.85 10.76
CA PRO A 10 -1.65 -2.44 11.04
C PRO A 10 -0.88 -1.52 10.09
N PHE A 11 -1.59 -0.58 9.46
CA PHE A 11 -0.98 0.35 8.52
C PHE A 11 0.11 1.21 9.16
N ASP A 12 -0.11 1.64 10.41
CA ASP A 12 0.84 2.43 11.20
C ASP A 12 1.86 1.57 11.96
N GLY A 13 1.89 0.26 11.71
CA GLY A 13 2.78 -0.68 12.36
C GLY A 13 2.29 -1.10 13.75
N GLY A 14 3.08 -1.89 14.44
CA GLY A 14 2.72 -2.46 15.75
C GLY A 14 2.43 -3.95 15.66
N ASP A 15 1.59 -4.45 16.57
CA ASP A 15 1.34 -5.88 16.71
C ASP A 15 0.38 -6.41 15.64
N VAL A 16 0.78 -7.47 14.95
CA VAL A 16 -0.09 -8.21 14.04
C VAL A 16 -1.04 -9.07 14.87
N SER A 17 -2.35 -8.86 14.71
CA SER A 17 -3.39 -9.62 15.44
C SER A 17 -4.40 -10.21 14.47
N LEU A 18 -4.94 -11.39 14.80
CA LEU A 18 -6.03 -11.98 14.02
C LEU A 18 -7.37 -11.52 14.61
N PHE A 19 -7.97 -10.47 14.05
CA PHE A 19 -9.27 -9.93 14.53
C PHE A 19 -9.28 -9.52 16.01
N GLY A 20 -8.15 -9.02 16.54
CA GLY A 20 -8.04 -8.68 17.96
C GLY A 20 -8.00 -9.90 18.90
N LEU A 21 -8.00 -11.12 18.38
CA LEU A 21 -7.61 -12.30 19.16
C LEU A 21 -6.13 -12.13 19.51
N PHE A 22 -5.78 -12.26 20.78
CA PHE A 22 -4.44 -12.03 21.34
C PHE A 22 -3.36 -13.02 20.87
N ILE A 23 -3.53 -13.65 19.70
CA ILE A 23 -2.50 -14.42 19.03
C ILE A 23 -1.66 -13.44 18.22
N SER A 24 -0.70 -12.80 18.90
CA SER A 24 0.28 -11.93 18.25
C SER A 24 1.15 -12.74 17.30
N ARG A 25 1.31 -12.26 16.06
CA ARG A 25 2.27 -12.82 15.09
C ARG A 25 3.58 -12.02 15.04
N GLY A 26 3.83 -11.20 16.05
CA GLY A 26 4.98 -10.30 16.13
C GLY A 26 4.65 -8.87 15.73
N LYS A 27 5.65 -8.00 15.84
CA LYS A 27 5.55 -6.57 15.52
C LYS A 27 6.04 -6.30 14.10
N VAL A 28 5.32 -5.44 13.39
CA VAL A 28 5.65 -4.98 12.04
C VAL A 28 5.95 -3.48 12.02
N ARG A 29 6.74 -3.07 11.03
CA ARG A 29 6.94 -1.66 10.68
C ARG A 29 5.65 -1.10 10.08
N SER A 30 5.44 0.21 10.18
CA SER A 30 4.39 0.89 9.43
C SER A 30 4.57 0.74 7.93
N SER A 31 3.50 0.94 7.15
CA SER A 31 3.55 0.91 5.68
C SER A 31 4.46 2.02 5.15
N ARG A 32 4.38 3.23 5.73
CA ARG A 32 5.28 4.35 5.40
C ARG A 32 6.72 4.06 5.80
N GLY A 33 6.94 3.49 6.99
CA GLY A 33 8.28 3.10 7.45
C GLY A 33 8.90 1.95 6.65
N SER A 34 8.08 1.04 6.14
CA SER A 34 8.53 -0.03 5.24
C SER A 34 8.94 0.52 3.88
N ALA A 35 8.16 1.44 3.30
CA ALA A 35 8.50 2.10 2.04
C ALA A 35 9.78 2.93 2.16
N GLN A 36 9.91 3.73 3.22
CA GLN A 36 11.14 4.47 3.51
C GLN A 36 12.34 3.52 3.67
N TYR A 37 12.18 2.41 4.40
CA TYR A 37 13.24 1.41 4.54
C TYR A 37 13.75 0.88 3.20
N PHE A 38 12.87 0.59 2.24
CA PHE A 38 13.29 0.16 0.90
C PHE A 38 13.93 1.30 0.09
N ALA A 39 13.45 2.54 0.23
CA ALA A 39 14.09 3.69 -0.38
C ALA A 39 15.53 3.89 0.14
N ASP A 40 15.72 3.76 1.46
CA ASP A 40 17.03 3.84 2.12
C ASP A 40 17.97 2.75 1.61
N LEU A 41 17.50 1.50 1.50
CA LEU A 41 18.27 0.39 0.95
C LEU A 41 18.72 0.64 -0.50
N ASN A 42 17.90 1.34 -1.28
CA ASN A 42 18.19 1.70 -2.66
C ASN A 42 19.00 3.00 -2.80
N ASN A 43 19.44 3.60 -1.69
CA ASN A 43 20.14 4.88 -1.65
C ASN A 43 19.36 6.01 -2.36
N ILE A 44 18.03 5.98 -2.32
CA ILE A 44 17.20 7.07 -2.86
C ILE A 44 17.18 8.17 -1.80
N THR A 45 17.86 9.28 -2.09
CA THR A 45 17.94 10.44 -1.20
C THR A 45 16.96 11.53 -1.63
N GLY A 46 16.50 12.34 -0.67
CA GLY A 46 15.56 13.44 -0.92
C GLY A 46 14.14 13.17 -0.42
N THR A 47 13.29 14.18 -0.55
CA THR A 47 11.88 14.10 -0.15
C THR A 47 11.07 13.36 -1.22
N PRO A 48 10.28 12.34 -0.86
CA PRO A 48 9.44 11.65 -1.83
C PRO A 48 8.33 12.56 -2.37
N GLU A 49 7.88 12.26 -3.58
CA GLU A 49 6.70 12.88 -4.17
C GLU A 49 5.45 12.27 -3.56
N ALA A 50 4.62 13.10 -2.91
CA ALA A 50 3.36 12.68 -2.32
C ALA A 50 2.18 13.27 -3.10
N SER A 51 1.19 12.44 -3.39
CA SER A 51 -0.08 12.87 -3.98
C SER A 51 -1.24 12.10 -3.36
N GLU A 52 -2.41 12.74 -3.29
CA GLU A 52 -3.65 12.08 -2.92
C GLU A 52 -4.68 12.32 -4.01
N THR A 53 -5.41 11.27 -4.38
CA THR A 53 -6.46 11.31 -5.39
C THR A 53 -7.71 10.65 -4.84
N GLU A 54 -8.87 11.21 -5.16
CA GLU A 54 -10.15 10.54 -4.92
C GLU A 54 -10.51 9.73 -6.16
N VAL A 55 -10.84 8.46 -5.96
CA VAL A 55 -11.35 7.55 -7.00
C VAL A 55 -12.84 7.27 -6.75
N ALA A 56 -13.43 6.38 -7.56
CA ALA A 56 -14.85 6.06 -7.45
C ALA A 56 -15.26 5.68 -6.02
N ASP A 57 -16.53 5.97 -5.70
CA ASP A 57 -17.14 5.71 -4.39
C ASP A 57 -16.48 6.43 -3.21
N GLY A 58 -15.81 7.57 -3.46
CA GLY A 58 -15.21 8.43 -2.43
C GLY A 58 -13.97 7.84 -1.77
N VAL A 59 -13.38 6.80 -2.37
CA VAL A 59 -12.16 6.16 -1.88
C VAL A 59 -10.99 7.08 -2.18
N ARG A 60 -10.19 7.40 -1.16
CA ARG A 60 -8.96 8.18 -1.35
C ARG A 60 -7.75 7.27 -1.48
N VAL A 61 -6.87 7.61 -2.40
CA VAL A 61 -5.63 6.91 -2.69
C VAL A 61 -4.49 7.88 -2.52
N GLU A 62 -3.67 7.63 -1.49
CA GLU A 62 -2.41 8.33 -1.29
C GLU A 62 -1.29 7.54 -1.97
N ARG A 63 -0.45 8.24 -2.72
CA ARG A 63 0.76 7.73 -3.34
C ARG A 63 1.96 8.48 -2.79
N VAL A 64 2.98 7.74 -2.37
CA VAL A 64 4.27 8.29 -1.97
C VAL A 64 5.35 7.60 -2.78
N LEU A 65 6.06 8.37 -3.60
CA LEU A 65 7.02 7.88 -4.58
C LEU A 65 8.42 8.39 -4.24
N TRP A 66 9.33 7.44 -3.98
CA TRP A 66 10.77 7.67 -3.93
C TRP A 66 11.35 7.26 -5.28
N ARG A 67 12.10 8.13 -5.94
CA ARG A 67 12.81 7.83 -7.19
C ARG A 67 14.14 8.58 -7.26
N ASN A 68 15.09 8.03 -8.02
CA ASN A 68 16.36 8.69 -8.33
C ASN A 68 16.64 8.65 -9.84
N ASP A 69 17.72 9.32 -10.25
CA ASP A 69 18.14 9.40 -11.65
C ASP A 69 18.59 8.04 -12.23
N SER A 70 18.85 7.06 -11.37
CA SER A 70 19.22 5.69 -11.77
C SER A 70 18.02 4.81 -12.12
N HIS A 71 16.83 5.39 -12.29
CA HIS A 71 15.57 4.71 -12.61
C HIS A 71 15.17 3.64 -11.59
N VAL A 72 15.62 3.76 -10.34
CA VAL A 72 15.16 2.92 -9.23
C VAL A 72 14.07 3.68 -8.49
N GLU A 73 12.92 3.04 -8.28
CA GLU A 73 11.80 3.64 -7.57
C GLU A 73 11.18 2.71 -6.51
N VAL A 74 10.61 3.32 -5.48
CA VAL A 74 9.78 2.69 -4.46
C VAL A 74 8.49 3.49 -4.36
N GLU A 75 7.34 2.82 -4.48
CA GLU A 75 6.02 3.47 -4.39
C GLU A 75 5.17 2.83 -3.28
N LEU A 76 4.80 3.64 -2.29
CA LEU A 76 3.70 3.30 -1.39
C LEU A 76 2.39 3.77 -2.01
N VAL A 77 1.44 2.85 -2.17
CA VAL A 77 0.05 3.16 -2.49
C VAL A 77 -0.81 2.81 -1.27
N ALA A 78 -1.33 3.83 -0.59
CA ALA A 78 -2.21 3.67 0.56
C ALA A 78 -3.68 3.86 0.17
N ILE A 79 -4.51 2.86 0.48
CA ILE A 79 -5.94 2.86 0.19
C ILE A 79 -6.68 3.27 1.45
N HIS A 80 -7.14 4.51 1.52
CA HIS A 80 -7.84 5.02 2.70
C HIS A 80 -9.17 4.29 2.90
N GLY A 81 -9.35 3.73 4.09
CA GLY A 81 -10.52 2.92 4.43
C GLY A 81 -10.49 1.48 3.90
N GLY A 82 -9.48 1.12 3.09
CA GLY A 82 -9.29 -0.25 2.61
C GLY A 82 -8.84 -1.20 3.72
N GLY A 83 -9.26 -2.45 3.63
CA GLY A 83 -8.92 -3.55 4.55
C GLY A 83 -7.76 -4.43 4.08
N HIS A 84 -7.71 -5.65 4.59
CA HIS A 84 -6.77 -6.72 4.27
C HIS A 84 -7.10 -7.43 2.94
N ALA A 85 -7.21 -6.65 1.88
CA ALA A 85 -7.52 -7.15 0.54
C ALA A 85 -7.04 -6.17 -0.54
N MET A 86 -6.71 -6.71 -1.71
CA MET A 86 -6.37 -5.89 -2.88
C MET A 86 -7.66 -5.29 -3.49
N PRO A 87 -7.72 -3.97 -3.74
CA PRO A 87 -8.83 -3.37 -4.46
C PRO A 87 -8.84 -3.84 -5.92
N GLN A 88 -10.02 -4.16 -6.43
CA GLN A 88 -10.21 -4.65 -7.80
C GLN A 88 -11.70 -4.62 -8.21
N PRO A 89 -12.02 -4.61 -9.52
CA PRO A 89 -13.40 -4.41 -9.97
C PRO A 89 -14.27 -5.68 -9.95
N TYR A 90 -13.70 -6.88 -9.93
CA TYR A 90 -14.43 -8.12 -10.25
C TYR A 90 -14.89 -8.93 -9.03
N TRP A 91 -14.15 -8.89 -7.92
CA TRP A 91 -14.42 -9.74 -6.75
C TRP A 91 -14.36 -8.97 -5.42
N ARG A 92 -15.04 -9.51 -4.41
CA ARG A 92 -15.06 -8.99 -3.04
C ARG A 92 -14.69 -10.05 -2.04
N TYR A 93 -13.72 -9.71 -1.19
CA TYR A 93 -13.31 -10.57 -0.09
C TYR A 93 -14.35 -10.57 1.04
N PRO A 94 -14.36 -11.60 1.90
CA PRO A 94 -15.20 -11.62 3.09
C PRO A 94 -15.02 -10.34 3.93
N ARG A 95 -16.13 -9.76 4.41
CA ARG A 95 -16.13 -8.50 5.19
C ARG A 95 -15.25 -8.55 6.44
N LEU A 96 -14.97 -9.75 6.94
CA LEU A 96 -14.06 -9.99 8.05
C LEU A 96 -12.65 -9.43 7.78
N LEU A 97 -12.21 -9.41 6.51
CA LEU A 97 -10.94 -8.80 6.08
C LEU A 97 -11.01 -7.27 5.92
N GLY A 98 -12.09 -6.63 6.34
CA GLY A 98 -12.31 -5.19 6.17
C GLY A 98 -12.82 -4.79 4.77
N PRO A 99 -13.05 -3.49 4.53
CA PRO A 99 -13.62 -3.03 3.26
C PRO A 99 -12.68 -3.28 2.06
N THR A 100 -13.22 -3.77 0.94
CA THR A 100 -12.47 -3.92 -0.31
C THR A 100 -13.08 -3.00 -1.38
N PRO A 101 -12.47 -1.85 -1.69
CA PRO A 101 -13.02 -0.94 -2.69
C PRO A 101 -12.89 -1.49 -4.13
N ARG A 102 -13.72 -0.97 -5.07
CA ARG A 102 -13.69 -1.34 -6.51
C ARG A 102 -12.47 -0.73 -7.17
N GLU A 103 -12.17 0.50 -6.77
CA GLU A 103 -11.09 1.31 -7.29
C GLU A 103 -10.05 1.59 -6.20
N PRO A 104 -8.78 1.81 -6.58
CA PRO A 104 -8.26 1.65 -7.94
C PRO A 104 -8.21 0.16 -8.33
N ASN A 105 -8.15 -0.17 -9.63
CA ASN A 105 -7.79 -1.51 -10.08
C ASN A 105 -6.35 -1.85 -9.64
N GLY A 106 -6.21 -2.49 -8.48
CA GLY A 106 -4.94 -2.81 -7.83
C GLY A 106 -3.98 -3.60 -8.72
N PRO A 107 -4.41 -4.69 -9.39
CA PRO A 107 -3.58 -5.41 -10.35
C PRO A 107 -3.05 -4.51 -11.47
N ALA A 108 -3.88 -3.63 -12.04
CA ALA A 108 -3.44 -2.72 -13.09
C ALA A 108 -2.42 -1.69 -12.59
N VAL A 109 -2.59 -1.17 -11.36
CA VAL A 109 -1.61 -0.28 -10.71
C VAL A 109 -0.27 -0.99 -10.51
N ILE A 110 -0.29 -2.24 -10.06
CA ILE A 110 0.92 -3.06 -9.87
C ILE A 110 1.60 -3.36 -11.22
N TRP A 111 0.81 -3.71 -12.24
CA TRP A 111 1.35 -3.93 -13.58
C TRP A 111 2.02 -2.67 -14.14
N ALA A 112 1.35 -1.51 -14.04
CA ALA A 112 1.90 -0.24 -14.48
C ALA A 112 3.19 0.16 -13.73
N PHE A 113 3.38 -0.32 -12.49
CA PHE A 113 4.65 -0.20 -11.76
C PHE A 113 5.76 -1.00 -12.44
N PHE A 114 5.55 -2.29 -12.68
CA PHE A 114 6.58 -3.13 -13.28
C PHE A 114 6.84 -2.82 -14.75
N GLU A 115 5.80 -2.47 -15.51
CA GLU A 115 5.90 -2.15 -16.93
C GLU A 115 6.85 -0.97 -17.18
N ARG A 116 6.75 0.09 -16.37
CA ARG A 116 7.63 1.27 -16.49
C ARG A 116 9.05 1.06 -15.94
N GLN A 117 9.33 -0.07 -15.28
CA GLN A 117 10.71 -0.45 -14.90
C GLN A 117 11.47 -1.17 -16.01
N ARG A 118 10.78 -1.57 -17.09
CA ARG A 118 11.43 -2.26 -18.20
C ARG A 118 12.44 -1.31 -18.83
N SER A 119 13.70 -1.73 -18.89
CA SER A 119 14.70 -1.05 -19.70
C SER A 119 14.28 -1.15 -21.18
N ASN A 120 14.35 -0.03 -21.90
CA ASN A 120 14.26 -0.05 -23.37
C ASN A 120 15.39 -0.87 -23.99
#